data_AF-A0A7V9UBL6-F1
#
_entry.id   AF-A0A7V9UBL6-F1
#
_cell.length_a   1.000
_cell.length_b   1.000
_cell.length_c   1.000
_cell.angle_alpha   90.00
_cell.angle_beta   90.00
_cell.angle_gamma   90.00
#
_symmetry.space_group_name_H-M   'P 1'
#
loop_
_entity.id
_entity.type
_entity.pdbx_description
1 polymer ?
#
loop_
_entity_poly.entity_id
_entity_poly.type
_entity_poly.pdbx_seq_one_letter_code
_entity_poly.pdbx_strand_id
1 'polypeptide(L)' 'MVYSCGSMIHGDHLVLPYGFADVGTRIALVSIDDLLNRLTER' A
#
# COMPACT_ATOMS: atom_id res chain seq x y z
N MET A 1 0.51 5.41 -14.22
CA MET A 1 -0.15 6.05 -13.06
C MET A 1 -0.64 4.97 -12.12
N VAL A 2 -0.49 5.18 -10.81
CA VAL A 2 -1.03 4.32 -9.74
C VAL A 2 -1.85 5.18 -8.78
N TYR A 3 -2.98 4.66 -8.31
CA TYR A 3 -3.84 5.33 -7.33
C TYR A 3 -4.46 4.31 -6.38
N SER A 4 -4.58 4.65 -5.09
CA SER A 4 -5.24 3.80 -4.10
C SER A 4 -6.62 4.36 -3.74
N CYS A 5 -7.62 3.50 -3.60
CA CYS A 5 -8.97 3.90 -3.18
C CYS A 5 -9.25 3.62 -1.68
N GLY A 6 -8.28 3.04 -0.97
CA GLY A 6 -8.38 2.64 0.42
C GLY A 6 -7.31 1.59 0.77
N SER A 7 -7.25 1.19 2.03
CA SER A 7 -6.36 0.15 2.52
C SER A 7 -6.93 -0.51 3.79
N MET A 8 -6.38 -1.67 4.15
CA MET A 8 -6.73 -2.41 5.37
C MET A 8 -5.45 -2.91 6.04
N ILE A 9 -5.41 -2.87 7.38
CA ILE A 9 -4.33 -3.49 8.16
C ILE A 9 -4.73 -4.92 8.53
N HIS A 10 -3.83 -5.87 8.32
CA HIS A 10 -3.95 -7.25 8.77
C HIS A 10 -2.61 -7.71 9.35
N GLY A 11 -2.56 -7.91 10.67
CA GLY A 11 -1.31 -8.19 11.37
C GLY A 11 -0.31 -7.03 11.23
N ASP A 12 0.91 -7.37 10.84
CA ASP A 12 2.03 -6.46 10.56
C ASP A 12 2.04 -5.96 9.09
N HIS A 13 1.03 -6.31 8.30
CA HIS A 13 0.95 -5.94 6.89
C HIS A 13 -0.19 -4.95 6.60
N LEU A 14 0.11 -3.98 5.75
CA LEU A 14 -0.86 -3.14 5.06
C LEU A 14 -1.25 -3.79 3.73
N VAL A 15 -2.52 -4.16 3.61
CA VAL A 15 -3.15 -4.61 2.36
C VAL A 15 -3.60 -3.37 1.59
N LEU A 16 -2.98 -3.11 0.44
CA LEU A 16 -3.20 -1.90 -0.35
C LEU A 16 -3.72 -2.24 -1.77
N PRO A 17 -5.04 -2.16 -1.99
CA PRO A 17 -5.61 -2.13 -3.33
C PRO A 17 -5.23 -0.84 -4.08
N TYR A 18 -4.75 -0.98 -5.32
CA TYR A 18 -4.44 0.16 -6.17
C TYR A 18 -4.83 -0.09 -7.63
N GLY A 19 -5.36 0.93 -8.29
CA GLY A 19 -5.58 0.96 -9.72
C GLY A 19 -4.27 1.22 -10.48
N PHE A 20 -4.12 0.61 -11.66
CA PHE A 20 -2.99 0.87 -12.56
C PHE A 20 -3.49 1.24 -13.96
N ALA A 21 -2.97 2.36 -14.48
CA ALA A 21 -3.19 2.84 -15.84
C ALA A 21 -4.66 2.87 -16.32
N ASP A 22 -5.61 3.00 -15.39
CA ASP A 22 -7.07 2.91 -15.65
C ASP A 22 -7.53 1.60 -16.33
N VAL A 23 -6.71 0.56 -16.26
CA VAL A 23 -6.96 -0.74 -16.90
C VAL A 23 -7.40 -1.80 -15.89
N GLY A 24 -7.01 -1.67 -14.62
CA GLY A 24 -7.42 -2.61 -13.59
C GLY A 24 -6.88 -2.30 -12.21
N THR A 25 -7.14 -3.21 -11.28
CA THR A 25 -6.76 -3.11 -9.87
C THR A 25 -5.85 -4.27 -9.47
N ARG A 26 -4.87 -4.00 -8.60
CA ARG A 26 -4.00 -5.00 -7.97
C ARG A 26 -3.92 -4.78 -6.47
N ILE A 27 -3.36 -5.74 -5.75
CA ILE A 27 -3.14 -5.68 -4.31
C ILE A 27 -1.65 -5.74 -4.05
N ALA A 28 -1.13 -4.77 -3.29
CA ALA A 28 0.20 -4.83 -2.69
C ALA A 28 0.06 -5.22 -1.21
N LEU A 29 0.97 -6.05 -0.73
CA LEU A 29 1.19 -6.29 0.70
C LEU A 29 2.47 -5.57 1.09
N VAL A 30 2.38 -4.74 2.13
CA VAL A 30 3.49 -3.89 2.57
C VAL A 30 3.68 -4.09 4.07
N SER A 31 4.91 -4.32 4.52
CA SER A 31 5.26 -4.30 5.95
C SER A 31 5.00 -2.91 6.53
N ILE A 32 4.27 -2.85 7.65
CA ILE A 32 3.95 -1.58 8.32
C ILE A 32 5.21 -0.96 8.92
N ASP A 33 6.09 -1.77 9.50
CA ASP A 33 7.33 -1.28 10.10
C ASP A 33 8.25 -0.66 9.03
N ASP A 34 8.44 -1.35 7.90
CA ASP A 34 9.25 -0.84 6.79
C ASP A 34 8.66 0.45 6.21
N LEU A 35 7.33 0.52 6.09
CA LEU A 35 6.64 1.70 5.60
C LEU A 35 6.84 2.90 6.54
N LEU A 36 6.65 2.70 7.84
CA LEU A 36 6.78 3.78 8.83
C LEU A 36 8.23 4.24 8.94
N ASN A 37 9.20 3.32 8.92
CA ASN A 37 10.62 3.67 8.90
C ASN A 37 10.91 4.59 7.70
N ARG A 38 10.52 4.20 6.49
CA ARG A 38 10.74 5.01 5.28
C ARG A 38 10.03 6.36 5.28
N LEU A 39 8.89 6.48 5.95
CA LEU A 39 8.13 7.74 6.04
C LEU A 39 8.63 8.68 7.15
N THR A 40 9.32 8.14 8.15
CA THR A 40 9.77 8.88 9.33
C THR A 40 11.28 9.09 9.37
N GLU A 41 12.03 8.41 8.52
CA GLU A 41 13.44 8.68 8.24
C GLU A 41 13.63 10.13 7.78
N ARG A 42 14.51 10.86 8.48
CA ARG A 42 14.86 12.27 8.23
C ARG A 42 15.98 12.41 7.22
#